data_AF-A0AAJ0DWG3-F1
#
_entry.id   AF-A0AAJ0DWG3-F1
#
_cell.length_a   1.000
_cell.length_b   1.000
_cell.length_c   1.000
_cell.angle_alpha   90.00
_cell.angle_beta   90.00
_cell.angle_gamma   90.00
#
_symmetry.space_group_name_H-M   'P 1'
#
loop_
_entity.id
_entity.type
_entity.pdbx_description
1 polymer ?
#
loop_
_entity_poly.entity_id
_entity_poly.type
_entity_poly.pdbx_seq_one_letter_code
_entity_poly.pdbx_strand_id
1 'polypeptide(L)'
;MGLKDLNCVLALLISLGGRENTVDVVLASGNVIRASQHVNSDLFKALKGGACNFGLVAKFVLKTFPSRNLYGGVMMIDGNTNGHPEDTGFAAAAWSLSGGKRMSFVVANIEGQSNSTAFAGLVILSPVVDVRANLPVTSIAAQITPPSGEYQVWSTLAFHNTLGMGRKILASFDAVIEDIQDKVQDGDDFRIVYLLRPFPTLFSNYGDNVLGLDEIHKKNSIFLSIQGIFPNMKYVGLLRQRLKEATADIEAYARATGQLIPYLYLHYAGQDQRPLATYGEDNIRFLKRVAEKYDPGQFFQYSVPGGFKIKDV
;
A
#
# COMPACT_ATOMS: atom_id res chain seq x y z
N MET A 1 -20.45 -2.42 0.20
CA MET A 1 -19.28 -2.85 0.99
C MET A 1 -18.09 -2.86 0.03
N GLY A 2 -17.23 -1.84 0.07
CA GLY A 2 -16.24 -1.59 -0.97
C GLY A 2 -15.04 -2.54 -0.88
N LEU A 3 -14.62 -3.07 -2.02
CA LEU A 3 -13.42 -3.90 -2.25
C LEU A 3 -12.09 -3.14 -2.00
N LYS A 4 -11.97 -2.38 -0.91
CA LYS A 4 -10.81 -1.52 -0.63
C LYS A 4 -9.99 -1.90 0.61
N ASP A 5 -10.47 -2.81 1.45
CA ASP A 5 -9.66 -3.35 2.55
C ASP A 5 -8.72 -4.44 2.05
N LEU A 6 -7.69 -3.99 1.33
CA LEU A 6 -6.82 -4.83 0.53
C LEU A 6 -5.36 -4.83 1.03
N ASN A 7 -5.14 -4.75 2.35
CA ASN A 7 -3.86 -5.17 2.93
C ASN A 7 -3.68 -6.70 2.85
N CYS A 8 -4.76 -7.47 2.69
CA CYS A 8 -4.69 -8.90 2.40
C CYS A 8 -4.28 -9.23 0.97
N VAL A 9 -4.49 -8.34 -0.01
CA VAL A 9 -4.25 -8.71 -1.43
C VAL A 9 -2.80 -8.58 -1.84
N LEU A 10 -1.98 -7.69 -1.28
CA LEU A 10 -0.54 -7.75 -1.56
C LEU A 10 0.10 -9.01 -1.00
N ALA A 11 -0.27 -9.36 0.23
CA ALA A 11 0.12 -10.62 0.84
C ALA A 11 -0.44 -11.79 0.04
N LEU A 12 -1.67 -11.73 -0.52
CA LEU A 12 -2.21 -12.76 -1.41
C LEU A 12 -1.41 -12.86 -2.72
N LEU A 13 -1.18 -11.73 -3.40
CA LEU A 13 -0.49 -11.63 -4.69
C LEU A 13 0.95 -12.13 -4.60
N ILE A 14 1.58 -11.99 -3.43
CA ILE A 14 2.96 -12.42 -3.18
C ILE A 14 3.02 -13.82 -2.55
N SER A 15 2.07 -14.20 -1.69
CA SER A 15 1.98 -15.54 -1.08
C SER A 15 1.45 -16.62 -2.03
N LEU A 16 1.03 -16.25 -3.24
CA LEU A 16 0.73 -17.19 -4.31
C LEU A 16 1.95 -18.01 -4.78
N GLY A 17 3.15 -17.82 -4.20
CA GLY A 17 4.35 -18.64 -4.47
C GLY A 17 4.34 -20.08 -3.93
N GLY A 18 3.31 -20.52 -3.19
CA GLY A 18 3.14 -21.91 -2.79
C GLY A 18 2.69 -22.81 -3.96
N ARG A 19 3.36 -23.96 -4.16
CA ARG A 19 3.04 -24.96 -5.21
C ARG A 19 1.59 -25.44 -5.23
N GLU A 20 0.87 -25.33 -4.11
CA GLU A 20 -0.51 -25.81 -3.92
C GLU A 20 -1.58 -24.74 -4.22
N ASN A 21 -1.16 -23.50 -4.49
CA ASN A 21 -2.09 -22.40 -4.66
C ASN A 21 -2.79 -22.45 -6.02
N THR A 22 -4.09 -22.20 -6.04
CA THR A 22 -4.88 -22.16 -7.27
C THR A 22 -5.88 -21.01 -7.25
N VAL A 23 -6.23 -20.53 -8.44
CA VAL A 23 -7.20 -19.47 -8.65
C VAL A 23 -8.20 -19.90 -9.71
N ASP A 24 -9.49 -19.86 -9.41
CA ASP A 24 -10.54 -20.04 -10.42
C ASP A 24 -11.01 -18.67 -10.91
N VAL A 25 -10.98 -18.50 -12.23
CA VAL A 25 -11.22 -17.24 -12.92
C VAL A 25 -12.38 -17.40 -13.88
N VAL A 26 -13.40 -16.55 -13.75
CA VAL A 26 -14.50 -16.41 -14.71
C VAL A 26 -14.07 -15.43 -15.79
N LEU A 27 -13.98 -15.92 -17.03
CA LEU A 27 -13.62 -15.11 -18.21
C LEU A 27 -14.82 -14.29 -18.69
N ALA A 28 -14.58 -13.38 -19.65
CA ALA A 28 -15.63 -12.57 -20.27
C ALA A 28 -16.70 -13.42 -20.97
N SER A 29 -16.33 -14.62 -21.43
CA SER A 29 -17.26 -15.60 -22.01
C SER A 29 -18.17 -16.28 -20.97
N GLY A 30 -17.94 -16.08 -19.67
CA GLY A 30 -18.60 -16.80 -18.59
C GLY A 30 -17.95 -18.15 -18.23
N ASN A 31 -16.99 -18.62 -19.01
CA ASN A 31 -16.26 -19.86 -18.70
C ASN A 31 -15.40 -19.69 -17.44
N VAL A 32 -15.41 -20.72 -16.59
CA VAL A 32 -14.52 -20.81 -15.43
C VAL A 32 -13.29 -21.61 -15.80
N ILE A 33 -12.11 -21.00 -15.63
CA ILE A 33 -10.83 -21.67 -15.82
C ILE A 33 -10.01 -21.63 -14.54
N ARG A 34 -9.14 -22.63 -14.36
CA ARG A 34 -8.23 -22.72 -13.22
C ARG A 34 -6.82 -22.27 -13.61
N ALA A 35 -6.20 -21.44 -12.79
CA ALA A 35 -4.83 -21.00 -12.89
C ALA A 35 -4.02 -21.49 -11.67
N SER A 36 -2.83 -22.04 -11.93
CA SER A 36 -1.85 -22.49 -10.94
C SER A 36 -0.45 -22.44 -11.55
N GLN A 37 0.58 -22.83 -10.79
CA GLN A 37 1.94 -22.93 -11.32
C GLN A 37 2.08 -23.91 -12.50
N HIS A 38 1.15 -24.87 -12.65
CA HIS A 38 1.21 -25.93 -13.66
C HIS A 38 0.07 -25.89 -14.69
N VAL A 39 -0.99 -25.12 -14.46
CA VAL A 39 -2.16 -25.01 -15.33
C VAL A 39 -2.46 -23.55 -15.57
N ASN A 40 -2.55 -23.11 -16.83
CA ASN A 40 -2.70 -21.68 -17.19
C ASN A 40 -1.70 -20.79 -16.40
N SER A 41 -0.44 -21.21 -16.37
CA SER A 41 0.59 -20.62 -15.50
C SER A 41 0.95 -19.19 -15.89
N ASP A 42 0.76 -18.83 -17.15
CA ASP A 42 0.83 -17.46 -17.63
C ASP A 42 -0.24 -16.56 -16.99
N LEU A 43 -1.49 -17.02 -16.94
CA LEU A 43 -2.56 -16.33 -16.21
C LEU A 43 -2.26 -16.26 -14.71
N PHE A 44 -1.76 -17.35 -14.13
CA PHE A 44 -1.39 -17.40 -12.71
C PHE A 44 -0.31 -16.35 -12.38
N LYS A 45 0.73 -16.24 -13.21
CA LYS A 45 1.76 -15.20 -13.10
C LYS A 45 1.18 -13.80 -13.27
N ALA A 46 0.34 -13.58 -14.28
CA ALA A 46 -0.25 -12.27 -14.57
C ALA A 46 -1.16 -11.76 -13.45
N LEU A 47 -1.91 -12.65 -12.80
CA LEU A 47 -2.77 -12.30 -11.66
C LEU A 47 -1.97 -11.77 -10.47
N LYS A 48 -0.68 -12.13 -10.33
CA LYS A 48 0.24 -11.66 -9.27
C LYS A 48 0.81 -10.26 -9.55
N GLY A 49 -0.09 -9.31 -9.81
CA GLY A 49 0.25 -7.89 -10.00
C GLY A 49 -0.60 -7.18 -11.07
N GLY A 50 -1.23 -7.94 -11.96
CA GLY A 50 -2.06 -7.39 -13.06
C GLY A 50 -3.50 -7.05 -12.68
N ALA A 51 -3.87 -7.09 -11.40
CA ALA A 51 -5.19 -6.67 -10.88
C ALA A 51 -6.38 -7.34 -11.61
N CYS A 52 -7.45 -6.59 -11.91
CA CYS A 52 -8.71 -7.09 -12.46
C CYS A 52 -8.76 -7.18 -14.00
N ASN A 53 -7.60 -7.37 -14.66
CA ASN A 53 -7.48 -7.22 -16.11
C ASN A 53 -7.79 -8.48 -16.95
N PHE A 54 -7.99 -9.64 -16.33
CA PHE A 54 -8.05 -10.93 -17.04
C PHE A 54 -9.34 -11.72 -16.83
N GLY A 55 -10.18 -11.31 -15.87
CA GLY A 55 -11.26 -12.14 -15.38
C GLY A 55 -11.74 -11.73 -14.00
N LEU A 56 -12.87 -12.28 -13.60
CA LEU A 56 -13.36 -12.22 -12.23
C LEU A 56 -12.83 -13.44 -11.46
N VAL A 57 -12.04 -13.21 -10.42
CA VAL A 57 -11.61 -14.31 -9.55
C VAL A 57 -12.78 -14.74 -8.67
N ALA A 58 -13.22 -15.99 -8.84
CA ALA A 58 -14.33 -16.57 -8.09
C ALA A 58 -13.86 -17.40 -6.88
N LYS A 59 -12.63 -17.93 -6.92
CA LYS A 59 -12.06 -18.74 -5.85
C LYS A 59 -10.56 -18.58 -5.75
N PHE A 60 -10.08 -18.48 -4.52
CA PHE A 60 -8.67 -18.67 -4.17
C PHE A 60 -8.51 -19.92 -3.30
N VAL A 61 -7.48 -20.72 -3.58
CA VAL A 61 -6.97 -21.74 -2.66
C VAL A 61 -5.55 -21.31 -2.29
N LEU A 62 -5.33 -21.12 -0.99
CA LEU A 62 -4.09 -20.58 -0.45
C LEU A 62 -3.59 -21.46 0.70
N LYS A 63 -2.27 -21.62 0.78
CA LYS A 63 -1.64 -22.20 1.96
C LYS A 63 -1.72 -21.24 3.14
N THR A 64 -2.32 -21.69 4.24
CA THR A 64 -2.37 -20.97 5.51
C THR A 64 -1.24 -21.39 6.45
N PHE A 65 -1.00 -20.59 7.49
CA PHE A 65 -0.10 -20.92 8.59
C PHE A 65 -0.87 -20.93 9.92
N PRO A 66 -0.41 -21.65 10.95
CA PRO A 66 -1.04 -21.62 12.26
C PRO A 66 -1.08 -20.20 12.82
N SER A 67 -2.27 -19.74 13.22
CA SER A 67 -2.42 -18.45 13.87
C SER A 67 -2.09 -18.56 15.35
N ARG A 68 -1.25 -17.65 15.85
CA ARG A 68 -0.92 -17.47 17.27
C ARG A 68 -1.09 -16.01 17.67
N ASN A 69 -1.12 -15.74 18.96
CA ASN A 69 -1.04 -14.37 19.44
C ASN A 69 0.31 -13.77 19.04
N LEU A 70 0.27 -12.50 18.63
CA LEU A 70 1.43 -11.68 18.35
C LEU A 70 1.53 -10.62 19.45
N TYR A 71 2.74 -10.17 19.75
CA TYR A 71 2.88 -8.98 20.56
C TYR A 71 2.88 -7.78 19.64
N GLY A 72 1.88 -6.91 19.75
CA GLY A 72 1.75 -5.78 18.83
C GLY A 72 0.52 -4.92 19.11
N GLY A 73 0.35 -3.89 18.29
CA GLY A 73 -0.73 -2.92 18.42
C GLY A 73 -0.32 -1.54 17.94
N VAL A 74 -1.21 -0.57 18.16
CA VAL A 74 -0.99 0.84 17.86
C VAL A 74 -0.33 1.54 19.05
N MET A 75 0.70 2.32 18.75
CA MET A 75 1.30 3.30 19.64
C MET A 75 1.18 4.67 18.98
N MET A 76 0.79 5.72 19.71
CA MET A 76 0.72 7.09 19.21
C MET A 76 1.50 8.04 20.10
N ILE A 77 2.16 9.00 19.48
CA ILE A 77 2.94 10.06 20.12
C ILE A 77 2.48 11.43 19.59
N ASP A 78 2.77 12.48 20.35
CA ASP A 78 2.56 13.86 19.89
C ASP A 78 3.62 14.28 18.87
N GLY A 79 3.19 15.07 17.89
CA GLY A 79 3.91 15.30 16.64
C GLY A 79 5.13 16.22 16.74
N ASN A 80 6.19 15.82 17.45
CA ASN A 80 7.50 16.46 17.31
C ASN A 80 8.71 15.62 17.82
N THR A 81 8.85 14.36 17.41
CA THR A 81 10.02 13.55 17.80
C THR A 81 10.98 13.30 16.64
N ASN A 82 12.27 13.55 16.89
CA ASN A 82 13.40 13.24 16.00
C ASN A 82 13.77 11.73 15.97
N GLY A 83 12.78 10.83 16.09
CA GLY A 83 13.00 9.40 16.37
C GLY A 83 13.47 8.57 15.18
N HIS A 84 14.44 7.70 15.44
CA HIS A 84 15.12 6.83 14.48
C HIS A 84 14.20 5.70 13.96
N PRO A 85 14.02 5.51 12.63
CA PRO A 85 13.07 4.56 12.04
C PRO A 85 13.63 3.15 11.83
N GLU A 86 14.64 2.76 12.59
CA GLU A 86 15.31 1.47 12.42
C GLU A 86 14.67 0.47 13.37
N ASP A 87 13.49 -0.05 13.01
CA ASP A 87 13.03 -1.42 13.32
C ASP A 87 11.58 -1.67 12.84
N THR A 88 11.19 -2.95 12.76
CA THR A 88 10.02 -3.46 12.04
C THR A 88 8.67 -2.94 12.55
N GLY A 89 8.17 -1.90 11.90
CA GLY A 89 6.83 -1.33 12.08
C GLY A 89 6.44 -0.45 10.90
N PHE A 90 5.15 -0.14 10.77
CA PHE A 90 4.70 0.93 9.88
C PHE A 90 4.54 2.20 10.70
N ALA A 91 5.06 3.32 10.21
CA ALA A 91 4.87 4.62 10.84
C ALA A 91 3.87 5.43 10.03
N ALA A 92 3.04 6.23 10.68
CA ALA A 92 2.16 7.18 10.02
C ALA A 92 2.22 8.53 10.71
N ALA A 93 2.32 9.59 9.93
CA ALA A 93 1.98 10.94 10.37
C ALA A 93 0.54 11.23 9.94
N ALA A 94 -0.30 11.64 10.88
CA ALA A 94 -1.69 11.95 10.64
C ALA A 94 -2.03 13.32 11.22
N TRP A 95 -2.93 14.04 10.55
CA TRP A 95 -3.44 15.33 11.01
C TRP A 95 -4.92 15.45 10.71
N SER A 96 -5.64 16.06 11.66
CA SER A 96 -7.01 16.57 11.49
C SER A 96 -7.15 17.88 12.26
N LEU A 97 -8.16 18.68 11.90
CA LEU A 97 -8.51 19.92 12.62
C LEU A 97 -8.75 19.65 14.11
N SER A 98 -9.53 18.61 14.41
CA SER A 98 -9.98 18.25 15.76
C SER A 98 -8.88 17.60 16.61
N GLY A 99 -7.98 16.83 15.98
CA GLY A 99 -7.00 15.97 16.66
C GLY A 99 -5.57 16.48 16.63
N GLY A 100 -5.30 17.51 15.82
CA GLY A 100 -3.96 18.03 15.56
C GLY A 100 -3.05 17.00 14.86
N LYS A 101 -1.74 17.29 14.86
CA LYS A 101 -0.73 16.40 14.28
C LYS A 101 -0.36 15.29 15.28
N ARG A 102 -0.48 14.04 14.85
CA ARG A 102 -0.07 12.85 15.60
C ARG A 102 0.86 11.99 14.76
N MET A 103 1.77 11.30 15.43
CA MET A 103 2.51 10.20 14.81
C MET A 103 2.08 8.89 15.45
N SER A 104 1.80 7.89 14.64
CA SER A 104 1.42 6.55 15.09
C SER A 104 2.38 5.51 14.54
N PHE A 105 2.68 4.51 15.35
CA PHE A 105 3.44 3.33 14.99
C PHE A 105 2.53 2.11 15.16
N VAL A 106 2.44 1.32 14.12
CA VAL A 106 1.76 0.02 14.17
C VAL A 106 2.83 -1.03 14.08
N VAL A 107 2.95 -1.80 15.14
CA VAL A 107 4.01 -2.80 15.29
C VAL A 107 3.46 -4.16 15.62
N ALA A 108 4.14 -5.21 15.18
CA ALA A 108 3.83 -6.58 15.52
C ALA A 108 5.10 -7.42 15.51
N ASN A 109 5.32 -8.18 16.58
CA ASN A 109 6.31 -9.22 16.68
C ASN A 109 5.59 -10.58 16.53
N ILE A 110 5.94 -11.31 15.47
CA ILE A 110 5.28 -12.56 15.10
C ILE A 110 5.58 -13.73 16.05
N GLU A 111 6.54 -13.58 16.96
CA GLU A 111 6.92 -14.55 17.98
C GLU A 111 6.22 -14.32 19.32
N GLY A 112 5.45 -13.24 19.47
CA GLY A 112 4.77 -12.91 20.73
C GLY A 112 5.68 -12.27 21.80
N GLN A 113 6.89 -11.84 21.41
CA GLN A 113 7.87 -11.29 22.34
C GLN A 113 7.72 -9.78 22.48
N SER A 114 7.49 -9.31 23.71
CA SER A 114 7.34 -7.89 24.04
C SER A 114 8.67 -7.15 24.20
N ASN A 115 9.73 -7.86 24.55
CA ASN A 115 11.07 -7.33 24.80
C ASN A 115 12.01 -7.52 23.61
N SER A 116 11.48 -7.68 22.40
CA SER A 116 12.27 -7.81 21.19
C SER A 116 13.11 -6.55 20.96
N THR A 117 14.34 -6.71 20.49
CA THR A 117 15.20 -5.58 20.09
C THR A 117 14.55 -4.72 19.03
N ALA A 118 13.66 -5.29 18.21
CA ALA A 118 12.88 -4.60 17.20
C ALA A 118 11.96 -3.47 17.74
N PHE A 119 11.80 -3.35 19.07
CA PHE A 119 11.05 -2.25 19.68
C PHE A 119 11.93 -1.28 20.47
N ALA A 120 13.25 -1.50 20.53
CA ALA A 120 14.14 -0.70 21.36
C ALA A 120 14.07 0.81 21.00
N GLY A 121 14.00 1.13 19.71
CA GLY A 121 13.83 2.51 19.22
C GLY A 121 12.48 3.15 19.57
N LEU A 122 11.47 2.36 19.93
CA LEU A 122 10.14 2.85 20.32
C LEU A 122 9.98 2.99 21.83
N VAL A 123 10.73 2.21 22.63
CA VAL A 123 10.67 2.27 24.11
C VAL A 123 11.08 3.64 24.65
N ILE A 124 11.95 4.35 23.93
CA ILE A 124 12.41 5.69 24.31
C ILE A 124 11.38 6.80 24.04
N LEU A 125 10.31 6.51 23.31
CA LEU A 125 9.26 7.47 22.99
C LEU A 125 8.22 7.49 24.12
N SER A 126 7.64 8.65 24.40
CA SER A 126 6.55 8.80 25.38
C SER A 126 5.20 8.80 24.66
N PRO A 127 4.47 7.67 24.60
CA PRO A 127 3.21 7.60 23.91
C PRO A 127 2.09 8.26 24.70
N VAL A 128 1.19 8.92 23.97
CA VAL A 128 -0.12 9.35 24.50
C VAL A 128 -1.16 8.24 24.42
N VAL A 129 -0.95 7.27 23.53
CA VAL A 129 -1.74 6.04 23.41
C VAL A 129 -0.77 4.89 23.18
N ASP A 130 -0.85 3.84 23.99
CA ASP A 130 -0.13 2.59 23.75
C ASP A 130 -1.04 1.41 24.09
N VAL A 131 -1.51 0.72 23.05
CA VAL A 131 -2.38 -0.44 23.18
C VAL A 131 -1.69 -1.72 22.72
N ARG A 132 -0.35 -1.73 22.73
CA ARG A 132 0.43 -2.92 22.39
C ARG A 132 0.27 -3.98 23.47
N ALA A 133 -0.10 -5.18 23.05
CA ALA A 133 -0.28 -6.32 23.94
C ALA A 133 -0.09 -7.63 23.16
N ASN A 134 -0.11 -8.75 23.88
CA ASN A 134 -0.22 -10.07 23.26
C ASN A 134 -1.66 -10.28 22.76
N LEU A 135 -1.87 -10.10 21.46
CA LEU A 135 -3.17 -10.04 20.82
C LEU A 135 -3.25 -11.02 19.64
N PRO A 136 -4.43 -11.58 19.35
CA PRO A 136 -4.68 -12.21 18.06
C PRO A 136 -4.46 -11.22 16.91
N VAL A 137 -4.04 -11.71 15.75
CA VAL A 137 -3.86 -10.88 14.53
C VAL A 137 -5.14 -10.11 14.18
N THR A 138 -6.31 -10.70 14.41
CA THR A 138 -7.61 -10.07 14.16
C THR A 138 -7.84 -8.83 15.02
N SER A 139 -7.39 -8.83 16.27
CA SER A 139 -7.50 -7.68 17.17
C SER A 139 -6.56 -6.56 16.75
N ILE A 140 -5.33 -6.87 16.35
CA ILE A 140 -4.39 -5.86 15.80
C ILE A 140 -4.95 -5.27 14.49
N ALA A 141 -5.51 -6.12 13.61
CA ALA A 141 -6.14 -5.67 12.38
C ALA A 141 -7.32 -4.72 12.64
N ALA A 142 -8.17 -5.05 13.63
CA ALA A 142 -9.31 -4.21 13.99
C ALA A 142 -8.89 -2.80 14.49
N GLN A 143 -7.72 -2.66 15.13
CA GLN A 143 -7.19 -1.36 15.58
C GLN A 143 -6.82 -0.41 14.43
N ILE A 144 -6.58 -0.94 13.23
CA ILE A 144 -6.11 -0.17 12.06
C ILE A 144 -7.13 -0.13 10.92
N THR A 145 -8.32 -0.68 11.13
CA THR A 145 -9.41 -0.66 10.16
C THR A 145 -9.99 0.76 10.09
N PRO A 146 -10.00 1.40 8.92
CA PRO A 146 -10.60 2.72 8.78
C PRO A 146 -12.14 2.65 8.92
N PRO A 147 -12.79 3.74 9.34
CA PRO A 147 -14.25 3.84 9.30
C PRO A 147 -14.80 3.67 7.88
N SER A 148 -16.03 3.16 7.78
CA SER A 148 -16.76 3.09 6.51
C SER A 148 -17.48 4.40 6.20
N GLY A 149 -17.73 4.67 4.91
CA GLY A 149 -18.53 5.83 4.48
C GLY A 149 -17.71 7.08 4.16
N GLU A 150 -16.39 7.00 4.25
CA GLU A 150 -15.49 8.10 3.91
C GLU A 150 -15.02 8.01 2.45
N TYR A 151 -14.74 9.18 1.89
CA TYR A 151 -14.09 9.32 0.60
C TYR A 151 -12.59 9.52 0.78
N GLN A 152 -11.81 9.14 -0.22
CA GLN A 152 -10.36 9.20 -0.13
C GLN A 152 -9.72 9.59 -1.46
N VAL A 153 -8.65 10.38 -1.37
CA VAL A 153 -7.67 10.56 -2.44
C VAL A 153 -6.36 9.94 -1.99
N TRP A 154 -5.66 9.30 -2.93
CA TRP A 154 -4.47 8.52 -2.67
C TRP A 154 -3.34 8.98 -3.58
N SER A 155 -2.12 8.80 -3.12
CA SER A 155 -0.90 8.85 -3.91
C SER A 155 0.15 7.95 -3.25
N THR A 156 1.11 7.46 -4.03
CA THR A 156 2.18 6.60 -3.52
C THR A 156 3.52 6.88 -4.16
N LEU A 157 4.59 6.61 -3.42
CA LEU A 157 5.98 6.59 -3.89
C LEU A 157 6.73 5.44 -3.20
N ALA A 158 7.84 5.00 -3.79
CA ALA A 158 8.78 4.09 -3.17
C ALA A 158 10.18 4.70 -3.14
N PHE A 159 10.89 4.55 -2.02
CA PHE A 159 12.25 5.07 -1.88
C PHE A 159 13.05 4.32 -0.81
N HIS A 160 14.37 4.43 -0.88
CA HIS A 160 15.28 3.91 0.13
C HIS A 160 15.12 4.63 1.48
N ASN A 161 15.11 3.86 2.56
CA ASN A 161 14.88 4.36 3.91
C ASN A 161 16.09 5.16 4.41
N THR A 162 16.01 6.50 4.37
CA THR A 162 17.05 7.38 4.89
C THR A 162 16.45 8.49 5.75
N LEU A 163 17.22 9.00 6.71
CA LEU A 163 16.80 10.14 7.54
C LEU A 163 16.46 11.38 6.70
N GLY A 164 17.19 11.60 5.59
CA GLY A 164 16.91 12.69 4.66
C GLY A 164 15.52 12.58 4.03
N MET A 165 15.14 11.39 3.59
CA MET A 165 13.77 11.14 3.09
C MET A 165 12.72 11.36 4.18
N GLY A 166 12.94 10.83 5.39
CA GLY A 166 12.01 11.03 6.51
C GLY A 166 11.77 12.51 6.82
N ARG A 167 12.84 13.32 6.89
CA ARG A 167 12.73 14.77 7.10
C ARG A 167 11.99 15.48 5.97
N LYS A 168 12.28 15.13 4.71
CA LYS A 168 11.57 15.71 3.55
C LYS A 168 10.08 15.41 3.59
N ILE A 169 9.70 14.18 3.92
CA ILE A 169 8.30 13.75 4.00
C ILE A 169 7.56 14.51 5.11
N LEU A 170 8.16 14.63 6.29
CA LEU A 170 7.57 15.40 7.39
C LEU A 170 7.46 16.90 7.05
N ALA A 171 8.49 17.49 6.44
CA ALA A 171 8.44 18.88 6.00
C ALA A 171 7.35 19.11 4.94
N SER A 172 7.19 18.19 3.99
CA SER A 172 6.12 18.26 3.00
C SER A 172 4.74 18.07 3.63
N PHE A 173 4.62 17.21 4.65
CA PHE A 173 3.39 17.03 5.41
C PHE A 173 2.99 18.31 6.14
N ASP A 174 3.95 18.95 6.82
CA ASP A 174 3.75 20.21 7.54
C ASP A 174 3.35 21.34 6.58
N ALA A 175 4.03 21.46 5.44
CA ALA A 175 3.67 22.45 4.41
C ALA A 175 2.25 22.27 3.87
N VAL A 176 1.77 21.02 3.71
CA VAL A 176 0.38 20.76 3.30
C VAL A 176 -0.59 21.19 4.39
N ILE A 177 -0.30 20.89 5.67
CA ILE A 177 -1.14 21.30 6.80
C ILE A 177 -1.23 22.82 6.87
N GLU A 178 -0.09 23.51 6.82
CA GLU A 178 -0.02 24.98 6.87
C GLU A 178 -0.83 25.63 5.75
N ASP A 179 -0.80 25.07 4.54
CA ASP A 179 -1.56 25.63 3.42
C ASP A 179 -3.08 25.41 3.53
N ILE A 180 -3.52 24.32 4.16
CA ILE A 180 -4.95 23.96 4.16
C ILE A 180 -5.69 24.32 5.44
N GLN A 181 -5.02 24.39 6.59
CA GLN A 181 -5.68 24.47 7.91
C GLN A 181 -6.67 25.64 8.03
N ASP A 182 -6.37 26.78 7.39
CA ASP A 182 -7.23 27.98 7.39
C ASP A 182 -8.31 27.97 6.28
N LYS A 183 -8.26 26.98 5.38
CA LYS A 183 -9.19 26.84 4.23
C LYS A 183 -10.33 25.87 4.50
N VAL A 184 -10.32 25.24 5.66
CA VAL A 184 -11.23 24.17 6.05
C VAL A 184 -11.96 24.58 7.32
N GLN A 185 -13.17 24.07 7.49
CA GLN A 185 -14.06 24.48 8.59
C GLN A 185 -14.16 23.38 9.64
N ASP A 186 -14.25 23.78 10.90
CA ASP A 186 -14.58 22.86 12.00
C ASP A 186 -15.90 22.12 11.73
N GLY A 187 -15.89 20.80 11.95
CA GLY A 187 -17.01 19.90 11.63
C GLY A 187 -16.89 19.18 10.28
N ASP A 188 -16.05 19.67 9.36
CA ASP A 188 -15.60 18.91 8.19
C ASP A 188 -14.36 18.09 8.59
N ASP A 189 -14.52 17.04 9.41
CA ASP A 189 -13.42 16.24 10.00
C ASP A 189 -12.69 15.37 8.95
N PHE A 190 -12.01 16.01 8.00
CA PHE A 190 -11.12 15.35 7.07
C PHE A 190 -9.73 15.17 7.70
N ARG A 191 -9.00 14.16 7.21
CA ARG A 191 -7.72 13.72 7.73
C ARG A 191 -6.70 13.65 6.60
N ILE A 192 -5.47 14.09 6.88
CA ILE A 192 -4.33 13.79 6.03
C ILE A 192 -3.49 12.75 6.73
N VAL A 193 -3.13 11.69 6.00
CA VAL A 193 -2.31 10.59 6.51
C VAL A 193 -1.17 10.32 5.55
N TYR A 194 0.06 10.44 6.05
CA TYR A 194 1.28 10.01 5.39
C TYR A 194 1.74 8.73 6.06
N LEU A 195 1.54 7.60 5.40
CA LEU A 195 1.82 6.27 5.90
C LEU A 195 3.10 5.72 5.25
N LEU A 196 4.10 5.44 6.07
CA LEU A 196 5.37 4.84 5.71
C LEU A 196 5.32 3.35 6.06
N ARG A 197 5.34 2.49 5.05
CA ARG A 197 5.36 1.03 5.23
C ARG A 197 6.70 0.43 4.84
N PRO A 198 7.22 -0.54 5.60
CA PRO A 198 8.38 -1.31 5.18
C PRO A 198 8.15 -1.94 3.81
N PHE A 199 9.13 -1.76 2.94
CA PHE A 199 9.23 -2.42 1.65
C PHE A 199 10.53 -3.27 1.66
N PRO A 200 10.51 -4.46 2.28
CA PRO A 200 11.70 -5.30 2.37
C PRO A 200 12.03 -5.99 1.04
N THR A 201 13.29 -6.35 0.82
CA THR A 201 13.75 -7.03 -0.40
C THR A 201 13.10 -8.40 -0.63
N LEU A 202 12.46 -8.96 0.40
CA LEU A 202 11.65 -10.16 0.28
C LEU A 202 10.61 -10.05 -0.86
N PHE A 203 10.04 -8.86 -1.08
CA PHE A 203 9.11 -8.60 -2.17
C PHE A 203 9.72 -8.81 -3.57
N SER A 204 11.04 -8.66 -3.69
CA SER A 204 11.81 -8.89 -4.92
C SER A 204 12.33 -10.33 -5.03
N ASN A 205 12.16 -11.16 -4.00
CA ASN A 205 12.67 -12.53 -3.98
C ASN A 205 11.58 -13.57 -4.27
N TYR A 206 10.32 -13.17 -4.26
CA TYR A 206 9.23 -14.02 -4.72
C TYR A 206 9.20 -14.02 -6.25
N GLY A 207 10.13 -14.74 -6.87
CA GLY A 207 10.11 -14.99 -8.32
C GLY A 207 8.74 -15.54 -8.76
N ASP A 208 8.40 -15.34 -10.04
CA ASP A 208 7.09 -15.66 -10.62
C ASP A 208 5.97 -14.63 -10.32
N ASN A 209 6.27 -13.33 -10.41
CA ASN A 209 5.29 -12.25 -10.45
C ASN A 209 5.59 -11.28 -11.61
N VAL A 210 4.79 -10.23 -11.77
CA VAL A 210 4.91 -9.24 -12.86
C VAL A 210 5.34 -7.85 -12.40
N LEU A 211 5.81 -7.71 -11.15
CA LEU A 211 6.04 -6.42 -10.51
C LEU A 211 7.36 -5.75 -10.94
N GLY A 212 8.30 -6.49 -11.54
CA GLY A 212 9.58 -5.96 -12.01
C GLY A 212 10.57 -5.57 -10.91
N LEU A 213 10.30 -5.95 -9.65
CA LEU A 213 11.07 -5.51 -8.48
C LEU A 213 12.48 -6.09 -8.44
N ASP A 214 12.67 -7.25 -9.04
CA ASP A 214 13.93 -8.00 -9.04
C ASP A 214 15.08 -7.14 -9.57
N GLU A 215 14.84 -6.18 -10.47
CA GLU A 215 15.88 -5.33 -11.06
C GLU A 215 16.11 -4.04 -10.26
N ILE A 216 15.05 -3.46 -9.71
CA ILE A 216 15.05 -2.09 -9.18
C ILE A 216 15.02 -2.00 -7.65
N HIS A 217 14.74 -3.10 -6.94
CA HIS A 217 14.58 -3.10 -5.49
C HIS A 217 15.53 -4.12 -4.82
N LYS A 218 16.75 -3.65 -4.52
CA LYS A 218 17.85 -4.47 -3.98
C LYS A 218 18.18 -4.24 -2.50
N LYS A 219 17.52 -3.30 -1.84
CA LYS A 219 17.75 -2.93 -0.44
C LYS A 219 16.41 -2.67 0.25
N ASN A 220 16.32 -2.95 1.55
CA ASN A 220 15.12 -2.65 2.33
C ASN A 220 14.79 -1.16 2.25
N SER A 221 13.54 -0.87 1.93
CA SER A 221 13.08 0.44 1.51
C SER A 221 11.70 0.74 2.13
N ILE A 222 11.04 1.81 1.69
CA ILE A 222 9.72 2.22 2.18
C ILE A 222 8.76 2.42 1.01
N PHE A 223 7.50 2.00 1.19
CA PHE A 223 6.35 2.53 0.47
C PHE A 223 5.76 3.69 1.26
N LEU A 224 5.66 4.85 0.61
CA LEU A 224 4.87 5.96 1.12
C LEU A 224 3.48 5.90 0.51
N SER A 225 2.46 6.01 1.35
CA SER A 225 1.09 6.30 0.96
C SER A 225 0.71 7.66 1.52
N ILE A 226 0.27 8.55 0.64
CA ILE A 226 -0.27 9.86 0.97
C ILE A 226 -1.77 9.81 0.76
N GLN A 227 -2.53 10.09 1.80
CA GLN A 227 -3.98 9.98 1.80
C GLN A 227 -4.61 11.26 2.29
N GLY A 228 -5.63 11.73 1.57
CA GLY A 228 -6.62 12.66 2.10
C GLY A 228 -7.92 11.89 2.29
N ILE A 229 -8.46 11.86 3.50
CA ILE A 229 -9.67 11.12 3.88
C ILE A 229 -10.72 12.14 4.31
N PHE A 230 -11.94 12.06 3.80
CA PHE A 230 -12.95 13.10 4.00
C PHE A 230 -14.38 12.52 4.09
N PRO A 231 -15.24 13.10 4.94
CA PRO A 231 -16.61 12.64 5.10
C PRO A 231 -17.51 13.00 3.92
N ASN A 232 -17.15 14.01 3.14
CA ASN A 232 -17.91 14.51 1.99
C ASN A 232 -16.98 15.12 0.92
N MET A 233 -17.48 15.29 -0.30
CA MET A 233 -16.68 15.69 -1.46
C MET A 233 -16.32 17.20 -1.51
N LYS A 234 -16.67 18.02 -0.51
CA LYS A 234 -16.52 19.50 -0.52
C LYS A 234 -15.09 19.96 -0.85
N TYR A 235 -14.07 19.29 -0.30
CA TYR A 235 -12.65 19.67 -0.48
C TYR A 235 -11.84 18.71 -1.35
N VAL A 236 -12.49 17.78 -2.06
CA VAL A 236 -11.78 16.74 -2.82
C VAL A 236 -10.82 17.32 -3.87
N GLY A 237 -11.21 18.42 -4.54
CA GLY A 237 -10.38 19.08 -5.54
C GLY A 237 -9.14 19.72 -4.94
N LEU A 238 -9.32 20.49 -3.85
CA LEU A 238 -8.24 21.12 -3.11
C LEU A 238 -7.22 20.09 -2.60
N LEU A 239 -7.71 19.06 -1.90
CA LEU A 239 -6.84 18.02 -1.33
C LEU A 239 -6.13 17.22 -2.42
N ARG A 240 -6.83 16.85 -3.50
CA ARG A 240 -6.19 16.15 -4.62
C ARG A 240 -5.06 16.98 -5.20
N GLN A 241 -5.27 18.27 -5.40
CA GLN A 241 -4.23 19.15 -5.94
C GLN A 241 -3.03 19.25 -4.99
N ARG A 242 -3.25 19.55 -3.70
CA ARG A 242 -2.16 19.73 -2.74
C ARG A 242 -1.38 18.47 -2.48
N LEU A 243 -2.04 17.33 -2.37
CA LEU A 243 -1.35 16.06 -2.17
C LEU A 243 -0.58 15.63 -3.43
N LYS A 244 -1.05 16.00 -4.62
CA LYS A 244 -0.31 15.78 -5.87
C LYS A 244 0.96 16.63 -5.93
N GLU A 245 0.85 17.93 -5.60
CA GLU A 245 1.99 18.85 -5.53
C GLU A 245 3.03 18.35 -4.51
N ALA A 246 2.59 17.94 -3.32
CA ALA A 246 3.44 17.35 -2.28
C ALA A 246 4.11 16.04 -2.75
N THR A 247 3.37 15.16 -3.42
CA THR A 247 3.93 13.93 -4.00
C THR A 247 5.04 14.27 -4.99
N ALA A 248 4.81 15.21 -5.91
CA ALA A 248 5.78 15.58 -6.93
C ALA A 248 7.06 16.18 -6.31
N ASP A 249 6.92 17.00 -5.26
CA ASP A 249 8.05 17.57 -4.52
C ASP A 249 8.87 16.50 -3.77
N ILE A 250 8.22 15.53 -3.13
CA ILE A 250 8.90 14.39 -2.49
C ILE A 250 9.61 13.52 -3.55
N GLU A 251 8.95 13.25 -4.68
CA GLU A 251 9.54 12.46 -5.77
C GLU A 251 10.77 13.16 -6.35
N ALA A 252 10.70 14.47 -6.61
CA ALA A 252 11.81 15.25 -7.13
C ALA A 252 13.03 15.20 -6.18
N TYR A 253 12.80 15.35 -4.87
CA TYR A 253 13.85 15.20 -3.87
C TYR A 253 14.44 13.79 -3.84
N ALA A 254 13.59 12.75 -3.85
CA ALA A 254 14.05 11.36 -3.88
C ALA A 254 14.88 11.06 -5.13
N ARG A 255 14.51 11.63 -6.28
CA ARG A 255 15.25 11.50 -7.54
C ARG A 255 16.61 12.22 -7.48
N ALA A 256 16.62 13.46 -7.01
CA ALA A 256 17.83 14.27 -6.90
C ALA A 256 18.86 13.68 -5.92
N THR A 257 18.38 12.95 -4.90
CA THR A 257 19.22 12.32 -3.87
C THR A 257 19.51 10.84 -4.14
N GLY A 258 19.08 10.30 -5.29
CA GLY A 258 19.30 8.89 -5.66
C GLY A 258 18.57 7.88 -4.76
N GLN A 259 17.53 8.30 -4.05
CA GLN A 259 16.75 7.45 -3.14
C GLN A 259 15.48 6.90 -3.78
N LEU A 260 15.03 7.46 -4.91
CA LEU A 260 13.81 7.04 -5.58
C LEU A 260 13.92 5.60 -6.11
N ILE A 261 12.93 4.77 -5.77
CA ILE A 261 12.68 3.50 -6.45
C ILE A 261 11.59 3.78 -7.49
N PRO A 262 11.84 3.56 -8.80
CA PRO A 262 10.90 3.88 -9.86
C PRO A 262 9.78 2.82 -9.94
N TYR A 263 9.05 2.63 -8.83
CA TYR A 263 7.97 1.69 -8.68
C TYR A 263 6.82 2.34 -7.92
N LEU A 264 5.61 2.16 -8.43
CA LEU A 264 4.40 2.63 -7.79
C LEU A 264 3.57 1.44 -7.33
N TYR A 265 3.28 1.41 -6.04
CA TYR A 265 2.53 0.32 -5.47
C TYR A 265 1.04 0.46 -5.81
N LEU A 266 0.55 -0.40 -6.71
CA LEU A 266 -0.76 -0.29 -7.35
C LEU A 266 -1.93 -0.05 -6.38
N HIS A 267 -1.93 -0.66 -5.19
CA HIS A 267 -3.05 -0.50 -4.26
C HIS A 267 -3.07 0.84 -3.52
N TYR A 268 -1.95 1.58 -3.50
CA TYR A 268 -1.86 2.93 -2.94
C TYR A 268 -1.81 4.02 -4.00
N ALA A 269 -1.77 3.63 -5.28
CA ALA A 269 -1.64 4.58 -6.37
C ALA A 269 -2.91 5.44 -6.51
N GLY A 270 -2.68 6.74 -6.73
CA GLY A 270 -3.73 7.70 -7.08
C GLY A 270 -4.32 7.45 -8.46
N GLN A 271 -5.51 8.00 -8.72
CA GLN A 271 -6.18 7.85 -10.02
C GLN A 271 -5.38 8.47 -11.18
N ASP A 272 -4.53 9.45 -10.90
CA ASP A 272 -3.67 10.12 -11.87
C ASP A 272 -2.27 9.47 -11.99
N GLN A 273 -1.98 8.44 -11.19
CA GLN A 273 -0.77 7.66 -11.28
C GLN A 273 -0.93 6.46 -12.22
N ARG A 274 0.18 5.98 -12.79
CA ARG A 274 0.19 4.84 -13.73
C ARG A 274 1.04 3.69 -13.17
N PRO A 275 0.57 2.95 -12.16
CA PRO A 275 1.41 1.95 -11.49
C PRO A 275 1.80 0.78 -12.37
N LEU A 276 0.96 0.34 -13.30
CA LEU A 276 1.34 -0.72 -14.23
C LEU A 276 2.55 -0.33 -15.09
N ALA A 277 2.69 0.96 -15.44
CA ALA A 277 3.81 1.44 -16.25
C ALA A 277 5.16 1.27 -15.54
N THR A 278 5.20 1.04 -14.23
CA THR A 278 6.43 0.84 -13.47
C THR A 278 6.88 -0.61 -13.39
N TYR A 279 6.18 -1.54 -14.03
CA TYR A 279 6.51 -2.98 -13.97
C TYR A 279 7.65 -3.40 -14.92
N GLY A 280 8.09 -2.49 -15.80
CA GLY A 280 9.09 -2.77 -16.84
C GLY A 280 8.47 -3.30 -18.14
N GLU A 281 9.15 -3.04 -19.25
CA GLU A 281 8.61 -3.27 -20.60
C GLU A 281 8.24 -4.75 -20.84
N ASP A 282 9.11 -5.68 -20.44
CA ASP A 282 8.87 -7.10 -20.66
C ASP A 282 7.67 -7.64 -19.87
N ASN A 283 7.46 -7.15 -18.64
CA ASN A 283 6.28 -7.49 -17.86
C ASN A 283 5.02 -6.89 -18.47
N ILE A 284 5.06 -5.65 -18.97
CA ILE A 284 3.92 -5.05 -19.69
C ILE A 284 3.61 -5.84 -20.96
N ARG A 285 4.62 -6.21 -21.76
CA ARG A 285 4.43 -7.02 -22.96
C ARG A 285 3.84 -8.39 -22.63
N PHE A 286 4.29 -9.00 -21.52
CA PHE A 286 3.70 -10.24 -21.01
C PHE A 286 2.23 -10.07 -20.61
N LEU A 287 1.90 -9.03 -19.83
CA LEU A 287 0.53 -8.74 -19.42
C LEU A 287 -0.41 -8.52 -20.61
N LYS A 288 0.05 -7.80 -21.65
CA LYS A 288 -0.71 -7.59 -22.90
C LYS A 288 -1.02 -8.92 -23.60
N ARG A 289 -0.02 -9.80 -23.78
CA ARG A 289 -0.23 -11.13 -24.38
C ARG A 289 -1.21 -11.99 -23.59
N VAL A 290 -1.14 -11.96 -22.25
CA VAL A 290 -2.08 -12.71 -21.40
C VAL A 290 -3.48 -12.12 -21.51
N ALA A 291 -3.63 -10.79 -21.54
CA ALA A 291 -4.92 -10.15 -21.74
C ALA A 291 -5.53 -10.52 -23.10
N GLU A 292 -4.75 -10.50 -24.19
CA GLU A 292 -5.20 -10.93 -25.52
C GLU A 292 -5.66 -12.40 -25.53
N LYS A 293 -4.97 -13.27 -24.80
CA LYS A 293 -5.30 -14.70 -24.73
C LYS A 293 -6.59 -15.00 -23.94
N TYR A 294 -6.80 -14.32 -22.81
CA TYR A 294 -7.91 -14.64 -21.89
C TYR A 294 -9.10 -13.65 -21.96
N ASP A 295 -8.88 -12.48 -22.53
CA ASP A 295 -9.89 -11.44 -22.78
C ASP A 295 -9.72 -10.84 -24.20
N PRO A 296 -9.85 -11.65 -25.28
CA PRO A 296 -9.65 -11.17 -26.66
C PRO A 296 -10.63 -10.07 -27.06
N GLY A 297 -11.82 -10.04 -26.46
CA GLY A 297 -12.82 -8.98 -26.65
C GLY A 297 -12.56 -7.73 -25.81
N GLN A 298 -11.51 -7.71 -25.00
CA GLN A 298 -11.10 -6.60 -24.16
C GLN A 298 -12.20 -6.13 -23.18
N PHE A 299 -13.07 -7.04 -22.74
CA PHE A 299 -14.18 -6.73 -21.85
C PHE A 299 -13.68 -6.15 -20.52
N PHE A 300 -12.64 -6.73 -19.92
CA PHE A 300 -12.06 -6.23 -18.66
C PHE A 300 -11.26 -4.95 -18.85
N GLN A 301 -10.87 -4.62 -20.08
CA GLN A 301 -10.18 -3.38 -20.40
C GLN A 301 -11.14 -2.19 -20.56
N TYR A 302 -12.33 -2.40 -21.14
CA TYR A 302 -13.27 -1.32 -21.46
C TYR A 302 -14.59 -1.34 -20.67
N SER A 303 -15.15 -2.51 -20.40
CA SER A 303 -16.49 -2.65 -19.81
C SER A 303 -16.50 -2.68 -18.29
N VAL A 304 -15.38 -3.04 -17.66
CA VAL A 304 -15.27 -3.08 -16.19
C VAL A 304 -14.67 -1.76 -15.67
N PRO A 305 -15.46 -0.90 -15.00
CA PRO A 305 -14.97 0.39 -14.51
C PRO A 305 -14.00 0.20 -13.34
N GLY A 306 -13.07 1.16 -13.21
CA GLY A 306 -12.11 1.22 -12.10
C GLY A 306 -10.92 0.25 -12.22
N GLY A 307 -10.00 0.37 -11.27
CA GLY A 307 -8.68 -0.27 -11.34
C GLY A 307 -7.79 0.35 -12.42
N PHE A 308 -6.52 -0.04 -12.44
CA PHE A 308 -5.58 0.34 -13.48
C PHE A 308 -5.62 -0.69 -14.61
N LYS A 309 -5.76 -0.22 -15.85
CA LYS A 309 -5.94 -1.09 -17.02
C LYS A 309 -4.67 -1.26 -17.81
N ILE A 310 -4.49 -2.46 -18.37
CA ILE A 310 -3.35 -2.76 -19.25
C ILE A 310 -3.43 -1.93 -20.54
N LYS A 311 -4.63 -1.61 -21.03
CA LYS A 311 -4.80 -0.77 -22.23
C LYS A 311 -4.25 0.66 -22.09
N ASP A 312 -4.02 1.14 -20.86
CA ASP A 312 -3.58 2.53 -20.58
C ASP A 312 -2.05 2.64 -20.42
N VAL A 313 -1.32 1.54 -20.64
CA VAL A 313 0.14 1.41 -20.54
C VAL A 313 0.72 0.62 -21.71
#